data_AF-A0A524DXX6-F1
#
_entry.id   AF-A0A524DXX6-F1
#
_cell.length_a   1.000
_cell.length_b   1.000
_cell.length_c   1.000
_cell.angle_alpha   90.00
_cell.angle_beta   90.00
_cell.angle_gamma   90.00
#
_symmetry.space_group_name_H-M   'P 1'
#
loop_
_entity.id
_entity.type
_entity.pdbx_description
1 polymer ?
#
loop_
_entity_poly.entity_id
_entity_poly.type
_entity_poly.pdbx_seq_one_letter_code
_entity_poly.pdbx_strand_id
1 'polypeptide(L)'
;MEPRSLVEAARGRELIGDRFLHLTWMDVHAFLEKHWTRLSKEQQLMVDLHRSWIVEKGRTDLVMNVVDVGERSLEDYLGDVSAALTALEPLGRKVSDKRTRKLRIDVTRLDDIERDVVYEAIHNLAGSESVNRKREYTTDEATLQAAADFLSELAGNYEWGLLRFYTGLFRLAHETRHLRLYGTGTRGFSIKLEVIDRGEISLCTLWRSMHIEFSLKR
;
A
#
# COMPACT_ATOMS: atom_id res chain seq x y z
N MET A 1 1.29 -21.68 -11.45
CA MET A 1 2.05 -22.74 -10.76
C MET A 1 2.45 -22.15 -9.42
N GLU A 2 2.01 -22.74 -8.31
CA GLU A 2 2.28 -22.18 -6.98
C GLU A 2 3.78 -22.34 -6.63
N PRO A 3 4.41 -21.34 -5.98
CA PRO A 3 5.80 -21.45 -5.54
C PRO A 3 6.00 -22.69 -4.67
N ARG A 4 7.00 -23.52 -5.02
CA ARG A 4 7.28 -24.78 -4.27
C ARG A 4 7.50 -24.54 -2.78
N SER A 5 8.08 -23.40 -2.40
CA SER A 5 8.29 -23.01 -1.00
C SER A 5 6.98 -22.82 -0.22
N LEU A 6 5.91 -22.36 -0.86
CA LEU A 6 4.59 -22.23 -0.24
C LEU A 6 3.92 -23.59 -0.09
N VAL A 7 4.04 -24.45 -1.11
CA VAL A 7 3.54 -25.84 -1.08
C VAL A 7 4.23 -26.66 0.01
N GLU A 8 5.55 -26.52 0.15
CA GLU A 8 6.33 -27.21 1.19
C GLU A 8 6.05 -26.64 2.59
N ALA A 9 5.87 -25.33 2.73
CA ALA A 9 5.49 -24.73 4.01
C ALA A 9 4.09 -25.15 4.47
N ALA A 10 3.12 -25.24 3.56
CA ALA A 10 1.77 -25.72 3.86
C ALA A 10 1.81 -27.19 4.34
N ARG A 11 2.54 -28.04 3.61
CA ARG A 11 2.74 -29.46 3.97
C ARG A 11 3.48 -29.62 5.31
N GLY A 12 4.46 -28.76 5.58
CA GLY A 12 5.18 -28.71 6.85
C GLY A 12 4.27 -28.32 8.02
N ARG A 13 3.35 -27.36 7.84
CA ARG A 13 2.38 -27.01 8.88
C ARG A 13 1.39 -28.14 9.16
N GLU A 14 0.92 -28.86 8.14
CA GLU A 14 0.06 -30.03 8.33
C GLU A 14 0.75 -31.16 9.12
N LEU A 15 2.03 -31.42 8.84
CA LEU A 15 2.77 -32.53 9.44
C LEU A 15 3.23 -32.27 10.88
N ILE A 16 3.62 -31.04 11.20
CA ILE A 16 4.33 -30.71 12.44
C ILE A 16 3.63 -29.63 13.28
N GLY A 17 2.53 -29.07 12.78
CA GLY A 17 1.68 -28.10 13.47
C GLY A 17 2.45 -26.90 14.00
N ASP A 18 2.20 -26.53 15.26
CA ASP A 18 2.79 -25.38 15.94
C ASP A 18 4.32 -25.47 16.14
N ARG A 19 4.92 -26.63 15.84
CA ARG A 19 6.38 -26.81 15.88
C ARG A 19 7.06 -26.39 14.59
N PHE A 20 6.29 -26.05 13.55
CA PHE A 20 6.82 -25.55 12.29
C PHE A 20 7.26 -24.08 12.46
N LEU A 21 8.57 -23.86 12.56
CA LEU A 21 9.15 -22.53 12.68
C LEU A 21 9.72 -22.07 11.34
N HIS A 22 9.39 -20.83 10.95
CA HIS A 22 10.10 -20.16 9.88
C HIS A 22 11.43 -19.63 10.41
N LEU A 23 12.52 -20.16 9.88
CA LEU A 23 13.87 -19.69 10.17
C LEU A 23 14.38 -18.85 9.00
N THR A 24 15.00 -17.72 9.33
CA THR A 24 15.77 -16.96 8.36
C THR A 24 17.17 -17.55 8.22
N TRP A 25 17.87 -17.22 7.13
CA TRP A 25 19.28 -17.57 7.00
C TRP A 25 20.16 -16.97 8.10
N MET A 26 19.78 -15.81 8.64
CA MET A 26 20.47 -15.22 9.78
C MET A 26 20.34 -16.10 11.04
N ASP A 27 19.16 -16.68 11.28
CA ASP A 27 18.93 -17.59 12.41
C ASP A 27 19.78 -18.86 12.29
N VAL A 28 19.87 -19.40 11.08
CA VAL A 28 20.73 -20.56 10.78
C VAL A 28 22.20 -20.24 11.04
N HIS A 29 22.68 -19.08 10.57
CA HIS A 29 24.07 -18.67 10.79
C HIS A 29 24.37 -18.39 12.26
N ALA A 30 23.45 -17.77 13.00
CA ALA A 30 23.60 -17.53 14.44
C ALA A 30 23.63 -18.83 15.24
N PHE A 31 22.85 -19.84 14.84
CA PHE A 31 22.91 -21.18 15.43
C PHE A 31 24.26 -21.85 15.18
N LEU A 32 24.75 -21.85 13.93
CA LEU A 32 26.01 -22.48 13.56
C LEU A 32 27.21 -21.83 14.25
N GLU A 33 27.17 -20.52 14.46
CA GLU A 33 28.23 -19.77 15.15
C GLU A 33 28.36 -20.17 16.62
N LYS A 34 27.24 -20.44 17.31
CA LYS A 34 27.26 -20.99 18.68
C LYS A 34 27.89 -22.38 18.78
N HIS A 35 27.96 -23.09 17.66
CA HIS A 35 28.52 -24.45 17.56
C HIS A 35 29.78 -24.51 16.71
N TRP A 36 30.41 -23.36 16.43
CA TRP A 36 31.52 -23.24 15.48
C TRP A 36 32.66 -24.23 15.75
N THR A 37 33.03 -24.38 17.02
CA THR A 37 34.12 -25.26 17.47
C THR A 37 33.82 -26.74 17.31
N ARG A 38 32.55 -27.12 17.05
CA ARG A 38 32.13 -28.50 16.80
C ARG A 38 32.13 -28.86 15.32
N LEU A 39 32.28 -27.87 14.44
CA LEU A 39 32.32 -28.08 13.00
C LEU A 39 33.74 -28.47 12.57
N SER A 40 33.86 -29.35 11.57
CA SER A 40 35.15 -29.61 10.92
C SER A 40 35.65 -28.35 10.20
N LYS A 41 36.94 -28.30 9.85
CA LYS A 41 37.49 -27.16 9.10
C LYS A 41 36.81 -26.98 7.74
N GLU A 42 36.46 -28.08 7.08
CA GLU A 42 35.72 -28.06 5.82
C GLU A 42 34.31 -27.49 6.01
N GLN A 43 33.62 -27.89 7.09
CA GLN A 43 32.29 -27.38 7.41
C GLN A 43 32.31 -25.88 7.76
N GLN A 44 33.31 -25.44 8.51
CA GLN A 44 33.52 -24.01 8.81
C GLN A 44 33.70 -23.21 7.51
N LEU A 45 34.59 -23.67 6.63
CA LEU A 45 34.82 -23.05 5.33
C LEU A 45 33.53 -22.98 4.48
N MET A 46 32.75 -24.06 4.45
CA MET A 46 31.47 -24.08 3.73
C MET A 46 30.46 -23.09 4.30
N VAL A 47 30.38 -22.96 5.64
CA VAL A 47 29.48 -21.99 6.28
C VAL A 47 29.89 -20.55 5.97
N ASP A 48 31.19 -20.26 5.95
CA ASP A 48 31.70 -18.93 5.59
C ASP A 48 31.45 -18.57 4.12
N LEU A 49 31.68 -19.53 3.21
CA LEU A 49 31.35 -19.38 1.79
C LEU A 49 29.85 -19.15 1.59
N HIS A 50 29.02 -19.92 2.29
CA HIS A 50 27.57 -19.80 2.21
C HIS A 50 27.07 -18.46 2.76
N ARG A 51 27.62 -18.00 3.89
CA ARG A 51 27.30 -16.70 4.48
C ARG A 51 27.64 -15.56 3.51
N SER A 52 28.83 -15.61 2.93
CA SER A 52 29.28 -14.63 1.94
C SER A 52 28.38 -14.63 0.70
N TRP A 53 28.06 -15.82 0.19
CA TRP A 53 27.18 -16.00 -0.95
C TRP A 53 25.76 -15.49 -0.69
N ILE A 54 25.17 -15.75 0.49
CA ILE A 54 23.84 -15.23 0.85
C ILE A 54 23.85 -13.72 0.98
N VAL A 55 24.87 -13.13 1.58
CA VAL A 55 24.98 -11.67 1.70
C VAL A 55 25.12 -11.04 0.32
N GLU A 56 25.94 -11.62 -0.55
CA GLU A 56 26.15 -11.12 -1.91
C GLU A 56 24.93 -11.34 -2.81
N LYS A 57 24.27 -12.49 -2.72
CA LYS A 57 23.00 -12.75 -3.43
C LYS A 57 21.88 -11.90 -2.88
N GLY A 58 21.74 -11.74 -1.57
CA GLY A 58 20.76 -10.85 -0.96
C GLY A 58 20.98 -9.41 -1.41
N ARG A 59 22.23 -8.93 -1.44
CA ARG A 59 22.57 -7.59 -1.95
C ARG A 59 22.31 -7.47 -3.46
N THR A 60 22.67 -8.49 -4.24
CA THR A 60 22.47 -8.51 -5.70
C THR A 60 20.99 -8.58 -6.03
N ASP A 61 20.21 -9.41 -5.35
CA ASP A 61 18.76 -9.51 -5.49
C ASP A 61 18.09 -8.23 -5.02
N LEU A 62 18.59 -7.57 -3.97
CA LEU A 62 18.12 -6.24 -3.59
C LEU A 62 18.42 -5.21 -4.70
N VAL A 63 19.60 -5.25 -5.31
CA VAL A 63 19.99 -4.33 -6.40
C VAL A 63 19.24 -4.62 -7.71
N MET A 64 19.08 -5.89 -8.07
CA MET A 64 18.45 -6.36 -9.30
C MET A 64 16.92 -6.33 -9.21
N ASN A 65 16.37 -6.47 -8.00
CA ASN A 65 14.95 -6.25 -7.70
C ASN A 65 14.69 -4.88 -7.08
N VAL A 66 15.65 -3.94 -7.12
CA VAL A 66 15.29 -2.51 -7.15
C VAL A 66 14.60 -2.32 -8.49
N VAL A 67 13.30 -2.61 -8.51
CA VAL A 67 12.40 -1.93 -9.43
C VAL A 67 12.61 -0.45 -9.12
N ASP A 68 13.04 0.32 -10.11
CA ASP A 68 13.04 1.78 -10.02
C ASP A 68 11.58 2.23 -9.96
N VAL A 69 10.98 2.03 -8.79
CA VAL A 69 9.76 2.70 -8.34
C VAL A 69 10.20 4.11 -7.93
N GLY A 70 10.76 4.87 -8.88
CA GLY A 70 10.57 6.30 -8.80
C GLY A 70 9.06 6.50 -8.73
N GLU A 71 8.54 6.81 -7.54
CA GLU A 71 7.09 6.98 -7.31
C GLU A 71 6.61 8.07 -8.27
N ARG A 72 5.99 7.60 -9.35
CA ARG A 72 5.40 8.40 -10.41
C ARG A 72 4.19 9.12 -9.84
N SER A 73 4.06 10.38 -10.22
CA SER A 73 2.95 11.23 -9.80
C SER A 73 1.65 10.84 -10.48
N LEU A 74 0.49 11.29 -9.98
CA LEU A 74 -0.78 11.06 -10.68
C LEU A 74 -0.72 11.63 -12.11
N GLU A 75 -0.03 12.75 -12.28
CA GLU A 75 0.22 13.42 -13.55
C GLU A 75 1.04 12.56 -14.54
N ASP A 76 1.83 11.59 -14.06
CA ASP A 76 2.57 10.66 -14.92
C ASP A 76 1.72 9.46 -15.37
N TYR A 77 0.52 9.31 -14.79
CA TYR A 77 -0.37 8.17 -15.02
C TYR A 77 -1.69 8.53 -15.70
N LEU A 78 -2.27 9.68 -15.39
CA LEU A 78 -3.57 10.09 -15.94
C LEU A 78 -3.41 11.46 -16.61
N GLY A 79 -3.68 11.53 -17.92
CA GLY A 79 -3.52 12.76 -18.71
C GLY A 79 -4.42 13.92 -18.26
N ASP A 80 -5.56 13.61 -17.64
CA ASP A 80 -6.59 14.59 -17.26
C ASP A 80 -6.42 15.13 -15.83
N VAL A 81 -5.36 14.73 -15.12
CA VAL A 81 -5.14 15.03 -13.69
C VAL A 81 -4.95 16.52 -13.41
N SER A 82 -4.43 17.29 -14.36
CA SER A 82 -4.04 18.69 -14.12
C SER A 82 -5.23 19.56 -13.70
N ALA A 83 -6.41 19.36 -14.29
CA ALA A 83 -7.61 20.11 -13.93
C ALA A 83 -8.11 19.76 -12.50
N ALA A 84 -8.14 18.47 -12.18
CA ALA A 84 -8.56 18.00 -10.86
C ALA A 84 -7.60 18.47 -9.75
N LEU A 85 -6.29 18.37 -9.96
CA LEU A 85 -5.31 18.86 -8.98
C LEU A 85 -5.37 20.37 -8.81
N THR A 86 -5.57 21.12 -9.89
CA THR A 86 -5.72 22.60 -9.81
C THR A 86 -6.91 22.99 -8.95
N ALA A 87 -8.04 22.27 -9.04
CA ALA A 87 -9.20 22.50 -8.18
C ALA A 87 -8.94 22.16 -6.70
N LEU A 88 -8.07 21.19 -6.43
CA LEU A 88 -7.74 20.74 -5.08
C LEU A 88 -6.63 21.56 -4.41
N GLU A 89 -5.75 22.20 -5.19
CA GLU A 89 -4.62 22.96 -4.68
C GLU A 89 -4.99 24.02 -3.63
N PRO A 90 -6.07 24.82 -3.79
CA PRO A 90 -6.49 25.81 -2.80
C PRO A 90 -6.94 25.21 -1.47
N LEU A 91 -7.39 23.95 -1.48
CA LEU A 91 -7.95 23.26 -0.31
C LEU A 91 -6.88 22.58 0.55
N GLY A 92 -5.62 22.61 0.11
CA GLY A 92 -4.55 21.85 0.75
C GLY A 92 -3.22 22.59 0.78
N ARG A 93 -2.20 21.84 1.21
CA ARG A 93 -0.81 22.30 1.22
C ARG A 93 0.08 21.29 0.52
N LYS A 94 1.04 21.80 -0.25
CA LYS A 94 2.09 20.97 -0.85
C LYS A 94 3.11 20.62 0.24
N VAL A 95 3.27 19.33 0.54
CA VAL A 95 4.24 18.80 1.49
C VAL A 95 5.27 18.00 0.72
N SER A 96 6.54 18.12 1.09
CA SER A 96 7.62 17.30 0.53
C SER A 96 8.14 16.36 1.61
N ASP A 97 8.10 15.06 1.37
CA ASP A 97 8.68 14.05 2.26
C ASP A 97 9.69 13.21 1.49
N LYS A 98 10.97 13.32 1.86
CA LYS A 98 12.17 12.57 1.43
C LYS A 98 12.39 12.38 -0.09
N ARG A 99 11.38 11.99 -0.85
CA ARG A 99 11.36 11.76 -2.31
C ARG A 99 10.05 12.10 -3.02
N THR A 100 8.95 12.39 -2.32
CA THR A 100 7.63 12.70 -2.94
C THR A 100 7.13 14.08 -2.59
N ARG A 101 6.54 14.75 -3.59
CA ARG A 101 5.66 15.90 -3.38
C ARG A 101 4.25 15.38 -3.22
N LYS A 102 3.52 15.89 -2.23
CA LYS A 102 2.15 15.50 -1.96
C LYS A 102 1.29 16.73 -1.78
N LEU A 103 0.08 16.72 -2.33
CA LEU A 103 -0.97 17.63 -1.91
C LEU A 103 -1.66 17.01 -0.71
N ARG A 104 -1.52 17.64 0.46
CA ARG A 104 -2.17 17.21 1.70
C ARG A 104 -3.32 18.15 2.03
N ILE A 105 -4.52 17.61 2.11
CA ILE A 105 -5.77 18.31 2.45
C ILE A 105 -6.20 17.86 3.85
N ASP A 106 -6.48 18.80 4.75
CA ASP A 106 -7.06 18.52 6.07
C ASP A 106 -8.57 18.68 5.99
N VAL A 107 -9.32 17.57 5.89
CA VAL A 107 -10.76 17.61 5.59
C VAL A 107 -11.61 18.10 6.77
N THR A 108 -11.02 18.17 7.97
CA THR A 108 -11.68 18.75 9.16
C THR A 108 -11.86 20.25 9.05
N ARG A 109 -11.01 20.91 8.25
CA ARG A 109 -11.04 22.37 8.05
C ARG A 109 -11.92 22.81 6.89
N LEU A 110 -12.37 21.85 6.08
CA LEU A 110 -13.19 22.12 4.91
C LEU A 110 -14.66 22.21 5.31
N ASP A 111 -15.39 23.10 4.66
CA ASP A 111 -16.85 23.07 4.68
C ASP A 111 -17.42 21.97 3.76
N ASP A 112 -18.75 21.82 3.73
CA ASP A 112 -19.39 20.78 2.94
C ASP A 112 -19.24 20.98 1.43
N ILE A 113 -19.17 22.23 0.95
CA ILE A 113 -18.97 22.53 -0.48
C ILE A 113 -17.54 22.15 -0.88
N GLU A 114 -16.56 22.51 -0.06
CA GLU A 114 -15.15 22.16 -0.29
C GLU A 114 -14.93 20.65 -0.22
N ARG A 115 -15.61 19.94 0.69
CA ARG A 115 -15.60 18.46 0.73
C ARG A 115 -16.21 17.86 -0.52
N ASP A 116 -17.32 18.41 -1.01
CA ASP A 116 -17.93 17.97 -2.26
C ASP A 116 -16.97 18.18 -3.46
N VAL A 117 -16.20 19.28 -3.49
CA VAL A 117 -15.12 19.48 -4.49
C VAL A 117 -14.06 18.38 -4.42
N VAL A 118 -13.62 18.00 -3.21
CA VAL A 118 -12.67 16.90 -3.03
C VAL A 118 -13.23 15.57 -3.52
N TYR A 119 -14.48 15.27 -3.20
CA TYR A 119 -15.17 14.08 -3.67
C TYR A 119 -15.25 14.03 -5.19
N GLU A 120 -15.70 15.10 -5.83
CA GLU A 120 -15.84 15.19 -7.29
C GLU A 120 -14.49 15.06 -8.00
N ALA A 121 -13.42 15.63 -7.45
CA ALA A 121 -12.08 15.44 -8.02
C ALA A 121 -11.65 13.97 -7.99
N ILE A 122 -11.84 13.27 -6.86
CA ILE A 122 -11.55 11.83 -6.75
C ILE A 122 -12.41 11.02 -7.73
N HIS A 123 -13.70 11.34 -7.81
CA HIS A 123 -14.64 10.69 -8.72
C HIS A 123 -14.22 10.84 -10.19
N ASN A 124 -13.89 12.07 -10.62
CA ASN A 124 -13.45 12.36 -11.98
C ASN A 124 -12.14 11.64 -12.33
N LEU A 125 -11.18 11.61 -11.40
CA LEU A 125 -9.92 10.89 -11.60
C LEU A 125 -10.13 9.37 -11.72
N ALA A 126 -11.00 8.79 -10.90
CA ALA A 126 -11.41 7.39 -11.02
C ALA A 126 -12.11 7.08 -12.36
N GLY A 127 -12.68 8.10 -12.99
CA GLY A 127 -13.32 8.07 -14.29
C GLY A 127 -12.43 8.45 -15.47
N SER A 128 -11.12 8.68 -15.31
CA SER A 128 -10.25 9.03 -16.45
C SER A 128 -10.19 7.90 -17.50
N GLU A 129 -9.94 8.26 -18.76
CA GLU A 129 -9.77 7.30 -19.87
C GLU A 129 -8.52 6.43 -19.71
N SER A 130 -7.54 6.88 -18.92
CA SER A 130 -6.31 6.14 -18.64
C SER A 130 -6.52 4.97 -17.67
N VAL A 131 -7.68 4.89 -17.01
CA VAL A 131 -7.99 3.85 -16.02
C VAL A 131 -8.41 2.56 -16.73
N ASN A 132 -7.80 1.43 -16.33
CA ASN A 132 -8.18 0.12 -16.81
C ASN A 132 -9.49 -0.36 -16.14
N ARG A 133 -10.62 0.00 -16.73
CA ARG A 133 -11.96 -0.39 -16.22
C ARG A 133 -12.32 -1.86 -16.45
N LYS A 134 -11.48 -2.63 -17.18
CA LYS A 134 -11.66 -4.08 -17.34
C LYS A 134 -11.15 -4.86 -16.14
N ARG A 135 -10.27 -4.25 -15.34
CA ARG A 135 -9.77 -4.86 -14.10
C ARG A 135 -10.85 -4.72 -13.04
N GLU A 136 -11.31 -5.86 -12.53
CA GLU A 136 -12.24 -5.88 -11.40
C GLU A 136 -11.48 -6.12 -10.11
N TYR A 137 -11.87 -5.39 -9.07
CA TYR A 137 -11.33 -5.49 -7.73
C TYR A 137 -12.44 -5.85 -6.74
N THR A 138 -12.04 -6.60 -5.72
CA THR A 138 -12.86 -6.83 -4.53
C THR A 138 -12.11 -6.26 -3.34
N THR A 139 -12.78 -5.39 -2.59
CA THR A 139 -12.26 -4.91 -1.29
C THR A 139 -12.35 -6.07 -0.30
N ASP A 140 -11.26 -6.32 0.43
CA ASP A 140 -11.23 -7.40 1.41
C ASP A 140 -12.13 -7.11 2.63
N GLU A 141 -12.65 -8.17 3.25
CA GLU A 141 -13.58 -8.07 4.37
C GLU A 141 -12.99 -7.34 5.58
N ALA A 142 -11.68 -7.50 5.83
CA ALA A 142 -10.99 -6.79 6.91
C ALA A 142 -10.96 -5.27 6.66
N THR A 143 -10.72 -4.83 5.43
CA THR A 143 -10.81 -3.42 5.04
C THR A 143 -12.24 -2.89 5.16
N LEU A 144 -13.26 -3.68 4.77
CA LEU A 144 -14.66 -3.29 4.93
C LEU A 144 -15.03 -3.12 6.41
N GLN A 145 -14.61 -4.04 7.28
CA GLN A 145 -14.83 -3.94 8.72
C GLN A 145 -14.12 -2.70 9.30
N ALA A 146 -12.87 -2.46 8.93
CA ALA A 146 -12.13 -1.29 9.38
C ALA A 146 -12.78 0.03 8.93
N ALA A 147 -13.36 0.06 7.72
CA ALA A 147 -14.12 1.20 7.22
C ALA A 147 -15.41 1.40 8.02
N ALA A 148 -16.15 0.32 8.32
CA ALA A 148 -17.36 0.38 9.14
C ALA A 148 -17.08 0.87 10.57
N ASP A 149 -16.00 0.40 11.20
CA ASP A 149 -15.57 0.85 12.53
C ASP A 149 -15.23 2.35 12.51
N PHE A 150 -14.51 2.80 11.48
CA PHE A 150 -14.16 4.22 11.31
C PHE A 150 -15.39 5.12 11.12
N LEU A 151 -16.36 4.69 10.31
CA LEU A 151 -17.63 5.43 10.15
C LEU A 151 -18.44 5.45 11.45
N SER A 152 -18.41 4.35 12.22
CA SER A 152 -19.07 4.28 13.53
C SER A 152 -18.45 5.24 14.54
N GLU A 153 -17.12 5.38 14.52
CA GLU A 153 -16.38 6.36 15.33
C GLU A 153 -16.77 7.80 14.97
N LEU A 154 -16.84 8.13 13.67
CA LEU A 154 -17.29 9.45 13.22
C LEU A 154 -18.74 9.76 13.65
N ALA A 155 -19.63 8.77 13.54
CA ALA A 155 -21.02 8.91 13.96
C ALA A 155 -21.14 9.16 15.48
N GLY A 156 -20.35 8.45 16.29
CA GLY A 156 -20.31 8.63 17.74
C GLY A 156 -19.81 10.01 18.19
N ASN A 157 -18.97 10.65 17.38
CA ASN A 157 -18.43 11.99 17.63
C ASN A 157 -19.30 13.13 17.05
N TYR A 158 -20.47 12.83 16.49
CA TYR A 158 -21.38 13.79 15.85
C TYR A 158 -20.76 14.58 14.67
N GLU A 159 -19.76 14.00 14.00
CA GLU A 159 -19.06 14.61 12.86
C GLU A 159 -19.82 14.36 11.54
N TRP A 160 -21.07 14.80 11.45
CA TRP A 160 -22.01 14.41 10.38
C TRP A 160 -21.53 14.78 8.96
N GLY A 161 -20.88 15.92 8.78
CA GLY A 161 -20.32 16.34 7.49
C GLY A 161 -19.19 15.43 7.03
N LEU A 162 -18.26 15.09 7.94
CA LEU A 162 -17.19 14.13 7.66
C LEU A 162 -17.74 12.73 7.42
N LEU A 163 -18.75 12.31 8.20
CA LEU A 163 -19.42 11.03 8.01
C LEU A 163 -20.04 10.92 6.61
N ARG A 164 -20.78 11.94 6.16
CA ARG A 164 -21.34 12.01 4.79
C ARG A 164 -20.23 11.88 3.75
N PHE A 165 -19.18 12.66 3.90
CA PHE A 165 -18.05 12.69 2.96
C PHE A 165 -17.35 11.33 2.85
N TYR A 166 -16.96 10.71 3.97
CA TYR A 166 -16.27 9.41 3.97
C TYR A 166 -17.18 8.26 3.53
N THR A 167 -18.45 8.28 3.91
CA THR A 167 -19.43 7.30 3.41
C THR A 167 -19.55 7.37 1.89
N GLY A 168 -19.57 8.59 1.33
CA GLY A 168 -19.56 8.82 -0.10
C GLY A 168 -18.34 8.19 -0.79
N LEU A 169 -17.14 8.45 -0.27
CA LEU A 169 -15.89 7.90 -0.81
C LEU A 169 -15.82 6.38 -0.72
N PHE A 170 -16.24 5.79 0.40
CA PHE A 170 -16.22 4.34 0.56
C PHE A 170 -17.27 3.66 -0.32
N ARG A 171 -18.46 4.27 -0.45
CA ARG A 171 -19.47 3.81 -1.40
C ARG A 171 -18.96 3.87 -2.83
N LEU A 172 -18.32 4.97 -3.23
CA LEU A 172 -17.69 5.10 -4.55
C LEU A 172 -16.71 3.95 -4.81
N ALA A 173 -15.81 3.68 -3.87
CA ALA A 173 -14.82 2.60 -4.01
C ALA A 173 -15.45 1.19 -3.96
N HIS A 174 -16.59 1.02 -3.28
CA HIS A 174 -17.28 -0.27 -3.17
C HIS A 174 -18.15 -0.60 -4.39
N GLU A 175 -18.87 0.39 -4.92
CA GLU A 175 -19.80 0.22 -6.05
C GLU A 175 -19.09 0.26 -7.41
N THR A 176 -17.90 0.86 -7.47
CA THR A 176 -17.11 0.96 -8.71
C THR A 176 -16.16 -0.23 -8.84
N ARG A 177 -16.47 -1.15 -9.76
CA ARG A 177 -15.75 -2.43 -9.91
C ARG A 177 -14.25 -2.31 -10.15
N HIS A 178 -13.81 -1.24 -10.80
CA HIS A 178 -12.39 -1.02 -11.11
C HIS A 178 -11.64 -0.21 -10.04
N LEU A 179 -12.30 0.08 -8.91
CA LEU A 179 -11.69 0.67 -7.74
C LEU A 179 -11.55 -0.36 -6.63
N ARG A 180 -10.53 -0.18 -5.81
CA ARG A 180 -10.33 -0.94 -4.58
C ARG A 180 -10.13 0.01 -3.41
N LEU A 181 -10.92 -0.17 -2.36
CA LEU A 181 -10.56 0.38 -1.07
C LEU A 181 -9.50 -0.54 -0.45
N TYR A 182 -8.39 0.02 -0.01
CA TYR A 182 -7.30 -0.74 0.61
C TYR A 182 -7.02 -0.19 2.00
N GLY A 183 -7.24 -1.00 3.04
CA GLY A 183 -6.91 -0.66 4.42
C GLY A 183 -5.41 -0.79 4.69
N THR A 184 -4.82 0.23 5.32
CA THR A 184 -3.42 0.21 5.78
C THR A 184 -3.34 -0.05 7.29
N GLY A 185 -4.07 -1.05 7.77
CA GLY A 185 -4.18 -1.34 9.20
C GLY A 185 -4.74 -0.15 9.99
N THR A 186 -4.04 0.29 11.03
CA THR A 186 -4.48 1.39 11.91
C THR A 186 -4.26 2.80 11.35
N ARG A 187 -3.60 2.95 10.18
CA ARG A 187 -3.16 4.27 9.68
C ARG A 187 -4.20 4.98 8.81
N GLY A 188 -5.05 4.24 8.11
CA GLY A 188 -6.04 4.79 7.19
C GLY A 188 -6.32 3.87 6.01
N PHE A 189 -6.85 4.45 4.94
CA PHE A 189 -7.27 3.76 3.72
C PHE A 189 -6.57 4.35 2.50
N SER A 190 -6.65 3.66 1.38
CA SER A 190 -6.26 4.21 0.08
C SER A 190 -7.24 3.74 -0.98
N ILE A 191 -7.60 4.63 -1.90
CA ILE A 191 -8.37 4.25 -3.09
C ILE A 191 -7.36 3.89 -4.16
N LYS A 192 -7.43 2.66 -4.66
CA LYS A 192 -6.51 2.12 -5.65
C LYS A 192 -7.24 1.78 -6.95
N LEU A 193 -6.52 1.89 -8.06
CA LEU A 193 -7.00 1.56 -9.40
C LEU A 193 -5.84 1.12 -10.27
N GLU A 194 -6.14 0.46 -11.40
CA GLU A 194 -5.14 0.11 -12.41
C GLU A 194 -5.15 1.11 -13.56
N VAL A 195 -3.97 1.48 -14.02
CA VAL A 195 -3.76 2.35 -15.18
C VAL A 195 -3.26 1.51 -16.35
N ILE A 196 -3.83 1.75 -17.54
CA ILE A 196 -3.51 1.03 -18.77
C ILE A 196 -1.99 1.06 -19.02
N ASP A 197 -1.39 -0.11 -19.22
CA ASP A 197 0.05 -0.30 -19.47
C ASP A 197 1.02 0.25 -18.40
N ARG A 198 0.50 0.57 -17.21
CA ARG A 198 1.25 1.19 -16.12
C ARG A 198 1.12 0.48 -14.77
N GLY A 199 0.06 -0.31 -14.58
CA GLY A 199 -0.17 -1.13 -13.38
C GLY A 199 -1.02 -0.43 -12.31
N GLU A 200 -1.10 -1.04 -11.13
CA GLU A 200 -1.88 -0.52 -10.00
C GLU A 200 -1.19 0.70 -9.36
N ILE A 201 -1.98 1.74 -9.10
CA ILE A 201 -1.56 2.94 -8.38
C ILE A 201 -2.50 3.24 -7.22
N SER A 202 -2.02 4.06 -6.28
CA SER A 202 -2.87 4.69 -5.26
C SER A 202 -3.36 6.03 -5.79
N LEU A 203 -4.66 6.17 -6.00
CA LEU A 203 -5.29 7.42 -6.42
C LEU A 203 -5.16 8.49 -5.33
N CYS A 204 -5.49 8.12 -4.10
CA CYS A 204 -5.29 8.96 -2.91
C CYS A 204 -5.18 8.10 -1.65
N THR A 205 -4.58 8.67 -0.60
CA THR A 205 -4.52 8.07 0.73
C THR A 205 -5.42 8.86 1.69
N LEU A 206 -6.28 8.16 2.41
CA LEU A 206 -7.24 8.67 3.39
C LEU A 206 -6.74 8.33 4.80
N TRP A 207 -6.07 9.25 5.46
CA TRP A 207 -5.50 9.02 6.80
C TRP A 207 -6.57 9.10 7.88
N ARG A 208 -6.47 8.27 8.93
CA ARG A 208 -7.35 8.38 10.11
C ARG A 208 -7.20 9.71 10.84
N SER A 209 -6.08 10.42 10.65
CA SER A 209 -5.90 11.80 11.10
C SER A 209 -6.70 12.83 10.30
N MET A 210 -7.68 12.40 9.51
CA MET A 210 -8.55 13.25 8.68
C MET A 210 -7.79 14.07 7.64
N HIS A 211 -6.73 13.50 7.11
CA HIS A 211 -5.99 14.07 5.98
C HIS A 211 -6.17 13.22 4.73
N ILE A 212 -6.29 13.87 3.58
CA ILE A 212 -6.22 13.22 2.28
C ILE A 212 -4.92 13.63 1.60
N GLU A 213 -4.21 12.65 1.04
CA GLU A 213 -2.97 12.88 0.30
C GLU A 213 -3.08 12.40 -1.16
N PHE A 214 -2.64 13.27 -2.07
CA PHE A 214 -2.43 12.97 -3.48
C PHE A 214 -0.95 13.09 -3.80
N SER A 215 -0.39 12.14 -4.53
CA SER A 215 1.01 12.19 -4.99
C SER A 215 1.14 13.11 -6.19
N LEU A 216 1.98 14.13 -6.08
CA LEU A 216 2.23 15.15 -7.10
C LEU A 216 3.53 14.91 -7.83
N LYS A 217 3.63 15.52 -9.02
CA LYS A 217 4.89 15.58 -9.76
C LYS A 217 5.93 16.42 -9.01
N ARG A 218 7.20 16.01 -9.15
CA ARG A 218 8.33 16.78 -8.62
C ARG A 218 8.46 18.13 -9.30
#